data_AF-A0A0F9GVD8-F1
#
_entry.id   AF-A0A0F9GVD8-F1
#
_cell.length_a   1.000
_cell.length_b   1.000
_cell.length_c   1.000
_cell.angle_alpha   90.00
_cell.angle_beta   90.00
_cell.angle_gamma   90.00
#
_symmetry.space_group_name_H-M   'P 1'
#
loop_
_entity.id
_entity.type
_entity.pdbx_description
1 polymer ?
#
loop_
_entity_poly.entity_id
_entity_poly.type
_entity_poly.pdbx_seq_one_letter_code
_entity_poly.pdbx_strand_id
1 'polypeptide(L)'
;MTGIRLATRSIETNNTFTDRVQMVGYFNISISGTWVGVVTCQRSFDKGSTWHDVNSWDSDTQEYGFEPERGVWYIAGFKDGDYANGTAIVRLSQ
;
A
#
# COMPACT_ATOMS: atom_id res chain seq x y z
N MET A 1 6.11 16.18 15.90
CA MET A 1 5.62 16.54 14.55
C MET A 1 4.47 15.60 14.21
N THR A 2 3.25 16.10 14.32
CA THR A 2 1.99 15.39 14.03
C THR A 2 1.58 15.80 12.61
N GLY A 3 2.37 15.40 11.62
CA GLY A 3 2.00 15.57 10.21
C GLY A 3 1.08 14.43 9.81
N ILE A 4 0.07 14.72 8.99
CA ILE A 4 -0.75 13.70 8.33
C ILE A 4 0.19 12.76 7.60
N ARG A 5 0.06 11.46 7.83
CA ARG A 5 0.81 10.45 7.10
C ARG A 5 -0.08 9.95 5.98
N LEU A 6 0.26 10.28 4.74
CA LEU A 6 -0.56 9.97 3.58
C LEU A 6 0.34 9.53 2.43
N ALA A 7 0.00 8.38 1.84
CA ALA A 7 0.44 8.00 0.51
C ALA A 7 -0.80 7.73 -0.35
N THR A 8 -0.86 8.31 -1.54
CA THR A 8 -1.95 8.06 -2.49
C THR A 8 -1.36 7.95 -3.88
N ARG A 9 -1.78 6.94 -4.66
CA ARG A 9 -1.32 6.75 -6.03
C ARG A 9 -2.38 6.08 -6.90
N SER A 10 -2.49 6.52 -8.15
CA SER A 10 -3.15 5.78 -9.23
C SER A 10 -2.12 4.86 -9.90
N ILE A 11 -2.42 3.57 -9.99
CA ILE A 11 -1.49 2.53 -10.43
C ILE A 11 -2.11 1.76 -11.60
N GLU A 12 -1.39 1.71 -12.71
CA GLU A 12 -1.87 1.20 -14.02
C GLU A 12 -0.84 0.26 -14.69
N THR A 13 0.14 -0.23 -13.92
CA THR A 13 1.19 -1.12 -14.43
C THR A 13 1.88 -1.89 -13.29
N ASN A 14 2.61 -2.95 -13.67
CA ASN A 14 3.42 -3.78 -12.77
C ASN A 14 4.57 -2.98 -12.11
N ASN A 15 5.11 -3.52 -11.02
CA ASN A 15 6.24 -2.96 -10.26
C ASN A 15 6.07 -1.48 -9.86
N THR A 16 4.82 -1.07 -9.65
CA THR A 16 4.49 0.30 -9.30
C THR A 16 3.72 0.32 -8.00
N PHE A 17 4.22 1.11 -7.05
CA PHE A 17 3.73 1.18 -5.68
C PHE A 17 3.48 2.63 -5.26
N THR A 18 2.67 2.85 -4.22
CA THR A 18 2.58 4.16 -3.56
C THR A 18 3.94 4.67 -3.10
N ASP A 19 4.03 5.97 -2.81
CA ASP A 19 5.16 6.48 -2.02
C ASP A 19 5.24 5.75 -0.66
N ARG A 20 6.46 5.66 -0.13
CA ARG A 20 6.71 5.05 1.18
C ARG A 20 6.16 5.95 2.27
N VAL A 21 5.37 5.39 3.18
CA VAL A 21 4.80 6.11 4.32
C VAL A 21 5.03 5.33 5.61
N GLN A 22 5.42 6.02 6.68
CA GLN A 22 5.55 5.38 7.99
C GLN A 22 4.18 5.20 8.63
N MET A 23 3.91 4.03 9.22
CA MET A 23 2.69 3.79 10.00
C MET A 23 3.06 3.38 11.42
N VAL A 24 2.24 3.75 12.40
CA VAL A 24 2.33 3.21 13.78
C VAL A 24 1.00 3.34 14.50
N GLY A 25 0.49 2.26 15.06
CA GLY A 25 -0.88 2.16 15.53
C GLY A 25 -1.85 1.89 14.38
N TYR A 26 -3.11 2.27 14.54
CA TYR A 26 -4.12 2.07 13.51
C TYR A 26 -3.92 3.02 12.32
N PHE A 27 -4.04 2.48 11.11
CA PHE A 27 -4.00 3.24 9.85
C PHE A 27 -5.06 2.71 8.89
N ASN A 28 -5.48 3.52 7.93
CA ASN A 28 -6.47 3.15 6.93
C ASN A 28 -5.81 2.70 5.63
N ILE A 29 -6.43 1.72 4.98
CA ILE A 29 -6.11 1.22 3.65
C ILE A 29 -7.38 1.36 2.81
N SER A 30 -7.27 2.06 1.68
CA SER A 30 -8.37 2.19 0.73
C SER A 30 -7.85 1.86 -0.66
N ILE A 31 -8.50 0.90 -1.32
CA ILE A 31 -8.28 0.57 -2.72
C ILE A 31 -9.61 0.77 -3.43
N SER A 32 -9.59 1.51 -4.53
CA SER A 32 -10.78 1.84 -5.32
C SER A 32 -10.45 1.90 -6.80
N GLY A 33 -11.45 1.77 -7.66
CA GLY A 33 -11.33 2.04 -9.09
C GLY A 33 -11.89 0.91 -9.94
N THR A 34 -11.44 0.81 -11.18
CA THR A 34 -11.79 -0.29 -12.08
C THR A 34 -10.50 -0.90 -12.58
N TRP A 35 -10.12 -2.05 -12.04
CA TRP A 35 -8.86 -2.70 -12.31
C TRP A 35 -8.99 -4.23 -12.21
N VAL A 36 -8.02 -4.93 -12.78
CA VAL A 36 -7.85 -6.38 -12.69
C VAL A 36 -6.39 -6.64 -12.36
N GLY A 37 -6.16 -7.38 -11.29
CA GLY A 37 -4.83 -7.73 -10.82
C GLY A 37 -4.82 -8.08 -9.33
N VAL A 38 -3.64 -8.07 -8.72
CA VAL A 38 -3.47 -8.27 -7.27
C VAL A 38 -2.64 -7.13 -6.67
N VAL A 39 -3.27 -6.23 -5.91
CA VAL A 39 -2.56 -5.20 -5.15
C VAL A 39 -1.98 -5.85 -3.89
N THR A 40 -0.68 -5.75 -3.70
CA THR A 40 0.02 -6.23 -2.51
C THR A 40 0.43 -5.06 -1.63
N CYS A 41 0.09 -5.12 -0.35
CA CYS A 41 0.66 -4.23 0.67
C CYS A 41 1.91 -4.87 1.25
N GLN A 42 2.97 -4.08 1.35
CA GLN A 42 4.26 -4.50 1.88
C GLN A 42 4.71 -3.56 2.99
N ARG A 43 5.48 -4.10 3.94
CA ARG A 43 6.15 -3.32 4.97
C ARG A 43 7.66 -3.51 4.97
N SER A 44 8.37 -2.53 5.50
CA SER A 44 9.83 -2.53 5.60
C SER A 44 10.30 -1.97 6.95
N PHE A 45 11.24 -2.69 7.57
CA PHE A 45 11.91 -2.29 8.82
C PHE A 45 13.22 -1.52 8.57
N ASP A 46 13.75 -1.59 7.35
CA ASP A 46 15.03 -0.99 6.96
C ASP A 46 14.88 0.19 5.99
N LYS A 47 13.67 0.79 5.97
CA LYS A 47 13.31 1.95 5.15
C LYS A 47 13.29 1.68 3.64
N GLY A 48 13.21 0.41 3.23
CA GLY A 48 12.92 0.00 1.86
C GLY A 48 14.05 -0.72 1.15
N SER A 49 15.06 -1.21 1.88
CA SER A 49 16.03 -2.16 1.34
C SER A 49 15.42 -3.57 1.25
N THR A 50 14.57 -3.94 2.21
CA THR A 50 13.78 -5.17 2.19
C THR A 50 12.29 -4.86 2.37
N TRP A 51 11.45 -5.61 1.68
CA TRP A 51 9.99 -5.50 1.71
C TRP A 51 9.38 -6.86 1.99
N HIS A 52 8.44 -6.90 2.93
CA HIS A 52 7.70 -8.10 3.31
C HIS A 52 6.22 -7.90 2.99
N ASP A 53 5.65 -8.83 2.23
CA ASP A 53 4.22 -8.85 1.92
C ASP A 53 3.43 -9.09 3.22
N VAL A 54 2.43 -8.24 3.47
CA VAL A 54 1.60 -8.33 4.69
C VAL A 54 0.13 -8.59 4.41
N ASN A 55 -0.36 -8.17 3.24
CA ASN A 55 -1.70 -8.49 2.76
C ASN A 55 -1.80 -8.26 1.25
N SER A 56 -2.81 -8.84 0.61
CA SER A 56 -3.10 -8.63 -0.80
C SER A 56 -4.60 -8.61 -1.08
N TRP A 57 -4.99 -7.91 -2.14
CA TRP A 57 -6.39 -7.78 -2.56
C TRP A 57 -6.47 -7.87 -4.09
N ASP A 58 -7.49 -8.57 -4.56
CA ASP A 58 -7.87 -8.71 -5.98
C ASP A 58 -9.14 -7.91 -6.33
N SER A 59 -9.63 -7.12 -5.39
CA SER A 59 -10.80 -6.25 -5.51
C SER A 59 -10.67 -5.00 -4.65
N ASP A 60 -11.55 -4.02 -4.89
CA ASP A 60 -11.65 -2.80 -4.08
C ASP A 60 -11.93 -3.14 -2.61
N THR A 61 -11.29 -2.39 -1.70
CA THR A 61 -11.45 -2.59 -0.25
C THR A 61 -11.34 -1.27 0.53
N GLN A 62 -11.95 -1.24 1.70
CA GLN A 62 -11.92 -0.14 2.67
C GLN A 62 -11.67 -0.74 4.06
N GLU A 63 -10.40 -0.82 4.43
CA GLU A 63 -9.93 -1.55 5.61
C GLU A 63 -9.04 -0.68 6.50
N TYR A 64 -8.68 -1.24 7.65
CA TYR A 64 -7.65 -0.69 8.51
C TYR A 64 -6.57 -1.74 8.79
N GLY A 65 -5.37 -1.27 9.07
CA GLY A 65 -4.27 -2.07 9.60
C GLY A 65 -3.83 -1.56 10.97
N PHE A 66 -3.01 -2.35 11.66
CA PHE A 66 -2.37 -1.97 12.91
C PHE A 66 -0.88 -2.32 12.88
N GLU A 67 -0.02 -1.34 13.13
CA GLU A 67 1.42 -1.54 13.23
C GLU A 67 1.91 -1.23 14.66
N PRO A 68 2.28 -2.23 15.47
CA PRO A 68 2.71 -2.00 16.85
C PRO A 68 4.05 -1.24 16.97
N GLU A 69 4.89 -1.25 15.94
CA GLU A 69 6.25 -0.74 15.99
C GLU A 69 6.40 0.65 15.35
N ARG A 70 7.24 1.51 15.96
CA ARG A 70 7.58 2.81 15.36
C ARG A 70 8.66 2.64 14.30
N GLY A 71 8.50 3.34 13.18
CA GLY A 71 9.54 3.44 12.17
C GLY A 71 9.39 2.47 11.00
N VAL A 72 8.34 1.65 11.01
CA VAL A 72 7.98 0.73 9.92
C VAL A 72 7.39 1.51 8.75
N TRP A 73 7.87 1.23 7.55
CA TRP A 73 7.43 1.85 6.31
C TRP A 73 6.49 0.93 5.55
N TYR A 74 5.48 1.49 4.91
CA TYR A 74 4.50 0.78 4.11
C TYR A 74 4.47 1.31 2.69
N ILE A 75 4.22 0.40 1.76
CA ILE A 75 3.84 0.65 0.36
C ILE A 75 2.73 -0.31 -0.04
N ALA A 76 1.98 0.04 -1.08
CA ALA A 76 1.03 -0.86 -1.72
C ALA A 76 1.01 -0.65 -3.23
N GLY A 77 0.84 -1.73 -3.99
CA GLY A 77 0.87 -1.69 -5.46
C GLY A 77 0.90 -3.07 -6.10
N PHE A 78 1.00 -3.12 -7.43
CA PHE A 78 1.13 -4.39 -8.16
C PHE A 78 2.60 -4.80 -8.20
N LYS A 79 2.90 -6.04 -7.80
CA LYS A 79 4.23 -6.63 -8.03
C LYS A 79 4.35 -7.05 -9.49
N ASP A 80 5.54 -7.49 -9.89
CA ASP A 80 5.77 -7.98 -11.25
C ASP A 80 4.82 -9.13 -11.60
N GLY A 81 4.07 -8.99 -12.68
CA GLY A 81 3.09 -9.97 -13.16
C GLY A 81 1.71 -9.93 -12.52
N ASP A 82 1.48 -9.09 -11.50
CA ASP A 82 0.19 -9.04 -10.78
C ASP A 82 -0.81 -8.06 -11.40
N TYR A 83 -0.37 -7.13 -12.25
CA TYR A 83 -1.25 -6.21 -12.97
C TYR A 83 -1.71 -6.81 -14.30
N ALA A 84 -3.02 -6.73 -14.58
CA ALA A 84 -3.59 -7.11 -15.86
C ALA A 84 -4.19 -5.91 -16.63
N ASN A 85 -5.06 -5.11 -16.01
CA ASN A 85 -5.73 -3.99 -16.70
C ASN A 85 -6.31 -2.96 -15.71
N GLY A 86 -6.60 -1.75 -16.21
CA GLY A 86 -7.35 -0.70 -15.52
C GLY A 86 -6.50 0.15 -14.56
N THR A 87 -7.17 0.86 -13.66
CA THR A 87 -6.54 1.81 -12.74
C THR A 87 -6.98 1.51 -11.30
N ALA A 88 -6.02 1.14 -10.46
CA ALA A 88 -6.21 1.03 -9.02
C ALA A 88 -5.79 2.34 -8.34
N ILE A 89 -6.68 2.95 -7.55
CA ILE A 89 -6.42 4.12 -6.73
C ILE A 89 -6.20 3.63 -5.29
N VAL A 90 -4.96 3.68 -4.85
CA VAL A 90 -4.52 3.17 -3.55
C VAL A 90 -4.23 4.33 -2.60
N ARG A 91 -4.74 4.25 -1.38
CA ARG A 91 -4.50 5.22 -0.29
C ARG A 91 -4.11 4.50 0.99
N LEU A 92 -2.99 4.91 1.57
CA LEU A 92 -2.54 4.57 2.92
C LEU A 92 -2.55 5.83 3.76
N SER A 93 -3.22 5.84 4.92
CA SER A 93 -3.31 7.07 5.73
C SER A 93 -3.41 6.85 7.23
N GLN A 94 -2.82 7.78 7.99
CA GLN A 94 -2.90 7.87 9.44
C GLN A 94 -2.91 9.33 9.90
#